data_AF-A0A4Z0C1E4-F1
#
_entry.id   AF-A0A4Z0C1E4-F1
#
_cell.length_a   1.000
_cell.length_b   1.000
_cell.length_c   1.000
_cell.angle_alpha   90.00
_cell.angle_beta   90.00
_cell.angle_gamma   90.00
#
_symmetry.space_group_name_H-M   'P 1'
#
loop_
_entity.id
_entity.type
_entity.pdbx_description
1 polymer ?
#
loop_
_entity_poly.entity_id
_entity_poly.type
_entity_poly.pdbx_seq_one_letter_code
_entity_poly.pdbx_strand_id
1 'polypeptide(L)' 'MQLENLPEATLKTLYLRCARESNRRLLSFDEAFHCSTAADILMRRSFGGDFDAMLAWWRRNRDD' A
#
# COMPACT_ATOMS: atom_id res chain seq x y z
N MET A 1 5.05 12.97 -5.64
CA MET A 1 6.18 13.40 -4.76
C MET A 1 5.83 13.36 -3.28
N GLN A 2 4.64 13.79 -2.83
CA GLN A 2 4.29 13.83 -1.39
C GLN A 2 4.33 12.46 -0.67
N LEU A 3 3.95 11.37 -1.35
CA LEU A 3 3.98 10.01 -0.79
C LEU A 3 5.40 9.50 -0.47
N GLU A 4 6.42 9.97 -1.21
CA GLU A 4 7.81 9.52 -1.06
C GLU A 4 8.41 9.89 0.30
N ASN A 5 7.93 10.98 0.91
CA ASN A 5 8.44 11.47 2.19
C ASN A 5 7.56 11.07 3.38
N LEU A 6 6.51 10.28 3.17
CA LEU A 6 5.67 9.82 4.27
C LEU A 6 6.45 8.86 5.19
N PRO A 7 6.17 8.89 6.51
CA PRO A 7 6.64 7.86 7.43
C PRO A 7 6.17 6.47 6.99
N GLU A 8 7.00 5.45 7.24
CA GLU A 8 6.67 4.07 6.90
C GLU A 8 5.33 3.61 7.50
N ALA A 9 5.07 3.94 8.76
CA ALA A 9 3.81 3.59 9.42
C ALA A 9 2.59 4.16 8.66
N THR A 10 2.70 5.41 8.18
CA THR A 10 1.64 6.06 7.40
C THR A 10 1.46 5.37 6.04
N LEU A 11 2.54 4.97 5.37
CA LEU A 11 2.46 4.22 4.10
C LEU A 11 1.81 2.85 4.29
N LYS A 12 2.15 2.14 5.38
CA LYS A 12 1.54 0.85 5.73
C LYS A 12 0.03 0.99 5.98
N THR A 13 -0.38 1.98 6.79
CA THR A 13 -1.80 2.28 7.03
C THR A 13 -2.54 2.63 5.73
N LEU A 14 -1.92 3.46 4.88
CA LEU A 14 -2.50 3.84 3.58
C LEU A 14 -2.68 2.63 2.67
N TYR A 15 -1.67 1.76 2.57
CA TYR A 15 -1.75 0.54 1.78
C TYR A 15 -2.87 -0.38 2.25
N LEU A 16 -2.99 -0.63 3.56
CA LEU A 16 -4.05 -1.48 4.11
C LEU A 16 -5.44 -0.90 3.83
N ARG A 17 -5.60 0.41 3.94
CA ARG A 17 -6.84 1.09 3.54
C ARG A 17 -7.14 0.90 2.06
N CYS A 18 -6.16 1.12 1.19
CA CYS A 18 -6.29 0.92 -0.26
C CYS A 18 -6.69 -0.53 -0.60
N ALA A 19 -6.03 -1.52 -0.01
CA ALA A 19 -6.33 -2.93 -0.21
C ALA A 19 -7.74 -3.29 0.27
N ARG A 20 -8.21 -2.71 1.38
CA ARG A 20 -9.58 -2.90 1.87
C ARG A 20 -10.60 -2.31 0.92
N GLU A 21 -10.37 -1.10 0.43
CA GLU A 21 -11.31 -0.42 -0.48
C GLU A 21 -11.39 -1.10 -1.84
N SER A 22 -10.26 -1.53 -2.41
CA SER A 22 -10.23 -2.25 -3.69
C SER A 22 -10.90 -3.62 -3.63
N ASN A 23 -10.95 -4.25 -2.45
CA ASN A 23 -11.71 -5.49 -2.23
C ASN A 23 -13.23 -5.26 -2.13
N ARG A 24 -13.67 -4.04 -1.83
CA ARG A 24 -15.09 -3.72 -1.61
C ARG A 24 -15.76 -3.11 -2.83
N ARG A 25 -15.01 -2.37 -3.65
CA ARG A 25 -15.54 -1.67 -4.82
C ARG A 25 -14.45 -1.42 -5.86
N LEU A 26 -14.90 -1.09 -7.06
CA LEU A 26 -14.02 -0.50 -8.06
C LEU A 26 -13.56 0.89 -7.59
N LEU A 27 -12.26 1.13 -7.68
CA LEU A 27 -11.65 2.42 -7.38
C LEU A 27 -11.82 3.37 -8.58
N SER A 28 -11.97 4.66 -8.31
CA SER A 28 -11.84 5.67 -9.36
C SER A 28 -10.39 5.69 -9.89
N PHE A 29 -10.18 6.34 -11.03
CA PHE A 29 -8.83 6.47 -11.60
C PHE A 29 -7.84 7.13 -10.61
N ASP A 30 -8.25 8.23 -9.98
CA ASP A 30 -7.40 8.96 -9.03
C ASP A 30 -7.09 8.13 -7.79
N GLU A 31 -8.07 7.37 -7.30
CA GLU A 31 -7.88 6.45 -6.16
C GLU A 31 -6.93 5.32 -6.53
N ALA A 32 -7.10 4.72 -7.71
CA ALA A 32 -6.23 3.66 -8.19
C ALA A 32 -4.79 4.16 -8.36
N PHE A 33 -4.59 5.34 -8.95
CA PHE A 33 -3.29 5.98 -9.10
C PHE A 33 -2.62 6.26 -7.75
N HIS A 34 -3.39 6.77 -6.79
CA HIS A 34 -2.87 7.04 -5.44
C HIS A 34 -2.47 5.74 -4.73
N CYS A 35 -3.33 4.72 -4.80
CA CYS A 35 -3.11 3.43 -4.15
C CYS A 35 -1.95 2.64 -4.75
N SER A 36 -1.82 2.62 -6.09
CA SER A 36 -0.68 1.96 -6.75
C SER A 36 0.64 2.67 -6.42
N THR A 37 0.65 4.01 -6.45
CA THR A 37 1.85 4.79 -6.09
C THR A 37 2.27 4.52 -4.64
N ALA A 38 1.31 4.47 -3.70
CA ALA A 38 1.61 4.16 -2.31
C ALA A 38 2.15 2.72 -2.15
N ALA A 39 1.59 1.75 -2.88
CA ALA A 39 2.05 0.37 -2.88
C ALA A 39 3.49 0.25 -3.39
N ASP A 40 3.81 0.91 -4.51
CA ASP A 40 5.16 0.89 -5.11
C ASP A 40 6.21 1.52 -4.19
N ILE A 41 5.87 2.63 -3.54
CA ILE A 41 6.75 3.31 -2.58
C ILE A 41 6.98 2.42 -1.35
N LEU A 42 5.92 1.84 -0.80
CA LEU A 42 6.00 0.95 0.35
C LEU A 42 6.84 -0.30 0.04
N MET A 43 6.61 -0.94 -1.12
CA MET A 43 7.39 -2.09 -1.58
C MET A 43 8.88 -1.77 -1.66
N ARG A 44 9.23 -0.66 -2.32
CA ARG A 44 10.64 -0.26 -2.49
C ARG A 44 11.31 0.10 -1.17
N ARG A 45 10.65 0.88 -0.30
CA ARG A 45 11.26 1.42 0.92
C ARG A 45 11.28 0.44 2.09
N SER A 46 10.19 -0.28 2.32
CA SER A 46 10.02 -1.10 3.52
C SER A 46 10.28 -2.59 3.28
N PHE A 47 10.27 -3.02 2.02
CA PHE A 47 10.48 -4.42 1.65
C PHE A 47 11.64 -4.61 0.66
N GLY A 48 12.44 -3.56 0.39
CA GLY A 48 13.60 -3.64 -0.50
C GLY A 48 13.24 -3.99 -1.94
N GLY A 49 11.99 -3.75 -2.37
CA GLY A 49 11.49 -4.15 -3.68
C GLY A 49 10.99 -5.61 -3.76
N ASP A 50 11.02 -6.36 -2.65
CA ASP A 50 10.52 -7.73 -2.60
C ASP A 50 8.99 -7.75 -2.43
N PHE A 51 8.30 -8.11 -3.52
CA PHE A 51 6.85 -8.24 -3.53
C PHE A 51 6.34 -9.37 -2.63
N ASP A 52 7.06 -10.50 -2.56
CA ASP A 52 6.64 -11.64 -1.73
C ASP A 52 6.75 -11.31 -0.25
N ALA A 53 7.79 -10.57 0.15
CA ALA A 53 7.93 -10.04 1.51
C ALA A 53 6.78 -9.09 1.87
N MET A 54 6.43 -8.18 0.96
CA MET A 54 5.30 -7.26 1.14
C MET A 54 3.96 -8.02 1.21
N LEU A 55 3.75 -9.01 0.35
CA LEU A 55 2.55 -9.83 0.33
C LEU A 55 2.40 -10.66 1.61
N ALA A 56 3.51 -11.24 2.11
CA ALA A 56 3.53 -11.97 3.37
C ALA A 56 3.20 -11.05 4.56
N TRP A 57 3.72 -9.82 4.58
CA TRP A 57 3.34 -8.82 5.58
C TRP A 57 1.85 -8.47 5.49
N TRP A 58 1.34 -8.15 4.30
CA TRP A 58 -0.07 -7.81 4.11
C TRP A 58 -1.01 -8.90 4.62
N ARG A 59 -0.75 -10.17 4.28
CA ARG A 59 -1.57 -11.30 4.75
C ARG A 59 -1.69 -11.38 6.28
N ARG A 60 -0.67 -10.93 7.02
CA ARG A 60 -0.67 -10.91 8.49
C ARG A 60 -1.39 -9.69 9.08
N ASN A 61 -1.59 -8.62 8.32
CA ASN A 61 -2.06 -7.32 8.82
C ASN A 61 -3.40 -6.89 8.20
N ARG A 62 -3.92 -7.62 7.20
CA ARG A 62 -5.13 -7.22 6.46
C ARG A 62 -6.43 -7.29 7.29
N ASP A 63 -6.39 -8.01 8.40
CA ASP A 63 -7.53 -8.29 9.27
C ASP A 63 -7.44 -7.55 10.62
N ASP A 64 -6.36 -6.80 10.85
CA ASP A 64 -6.20 -5.87 11.99
C ASP A 64 -7.02 -4.58 11.77
#